data_AF-A0A7S4BAN1-F1
#
_entry.id   AF-A0A7S4BAN1-F1
#
_cell.length_a   1.000
_cell.length_b   1.000
_cell.length_c   1.000
_cell.angle_alpha   90.00
_cell.angle_beta   90.00
_cell.angle_gamma   90.00
#
_symmetry.space_group_name_H-M   'P 1'
#
loop_
_entity.id
_entity.type
_entity.pdbx_description
1 polymer ?
#
loop_
_entity_poly.entity_id
_entity_poly.type
_entity_poly.pdbx_seq_one_letter_code
_entity_poly.pdbx_strand_id
1 'polypeptide(L)'
;HLKIGGGRSLCASLNPKAVTSNELYGSVHPVTKEPTDGIISNIMREYARHASAAPKWIVLDGDIDAEWIESMNTVMDDNKVLTLVSNERIPLTPTMRLLFEISHLRNASPATVSRAGVLYLNEGDIGWAPVVQSWIDDMRKAHTGHIDAKAAATLEALFATYVQSTLDHLRATRTVHVTPLTDLSLVQTLCALLQSLLSPANCPKGSDKEVYEAYFHFAAVWSFGGALGAEKGKDQRKAFSDWWRSEWASRASLKF
;
A
#
# COMPACT_ATOMS: atom_id res chain seq x y z
N HIS A 1 -17.33 -1.89 -10.39
CA HIS A 1 -17.31 -2.69 -11.64
C HIS A 1 -17.23 -1.77 -12.84
N LEU A 2 -16.06 -1.67 -13.49
CA LEU A 2 -15.94 -0.94 -14.76
C LEU A 2 -16.65 -1.74 -15.85
N LYS A 3 -17.78 -1.23 -16.36
CA LYS A 3 -18.59 -1.80 -17.45
C LYS A 3 -17.98 -1.55 -18.84
N ILE A 4 -16.66 -1.50 -18.96
CA ILE A 4 -16.00 -1.36 -20.27
C ILE A 4 -15.54 -2.76 -20.68
N GLY A 5 -16.15 -3.32 -21.73
CA GLY A 5 -15.62 -4.51 -22.43
C GLY A 5 -16.35 -5.85 -22.29
N GLY A 6 -17.66 -5.87 -22.00
CA GLY A 6 -18.48 -7.07 -22.24
C GLY A 6 -18.13 -8.33 -21.42
N GLY A 7 -17.40 -8.21 -20.30
CA GLY A 7 -17.00 -9.35 -19.48
C GLY A 7 -16.15 -8.96 -18.25
N ARG A 8 -15.71 -9.96 -17.48
CA ARG A 8 -14.79 -9.77 -16.34
C ARG A 8 -13.38 -9.47 -16.88
N SER A 9 -12.77 -8.39 -16.41
CA SER A 9 -11.38 -8.07 -16.73
C SER A 9 -10.45 -9.14 -16.17
N LEU A 10 -9.39 -9.46 -16.91
CA LEU A 10 -8.28 -10.29 -16.42
C LEU A 10 -7.23 -9.37 -15.79
N CYS A 11 -6.58 -9.83 -14.73
CA CYS A 11 -5.53 -9.08 -14.05
C CYS A 11 -4.44 -10.04 -13.60
N ALA A 12 -3.20 -9.77 -14.00
CA ALA A 12 -2.01 -10.41 -13.47
C ALA A 12 -1.13 -9.33 -12.83
N SER A 13 -0.71 -9.55 -11.59
CA SER A 13 0.20 -8.66 -10.87
C SER A 13 1.50 -9.41 -10.58
N LEU A 14 2.62 -8.74 -10.80
CA LEU A 14 3.95 -9.24 -10.49
C LEU A 14 4.86 -8.10 -10.04
N ASN A 15 5.84 -8.41 -9.20
CA ASN A 15 6.93 -7.50 -8.89
C ASN A 15 8.13 -7.82 -9.78
N PRO A 16 8.53 -6.93 -10.73
CA PRO A 16 9.64 -7.19 -11.65
C PRO A 16 10.98 -7.43 -10.94
N LYS A 17 11.15 -6.90 -9.73
CA LYS A 17 12.37 -7.03 -8.92
C LYS A 17 12.39 -8.25 -8.00
N ALA A 18 11.29 -9.00 -7.94
CA ALA A 18 11.23 -10.23 -7.14
C ALA A 18 11.91 -11.42 -7.83
N VAL A 19 12.22 -11.29 -9.11
CA VAL A 19 12.86 -12.31 -9.95
C VAL A 19 13.97 -11.68 -10.77
N THR A 20 14.85 -12.51 -11.33
CA THR A 20 15.89 -12.04 -12.25
C THR A 20 15.29 -11.64 -13.60
N SER A 21 15.99 -10.79 -14.37
CA SER A 21 15.57 -10.42 -15.73
C SER A 21 15.34 -11.62 -16.64
N ASN A 22 16.15 -12.68 -16.48
CA ASN A 22 16.01 -13.94 -17.22
C ASN A 22 14.75 -14.72 -16.85
N GLU A 23 14.37 -14.74 -15.58
CA GLU A 23 13.11 -15.37 -15.13
C GLU A 23 11.89 -14.52 -15.51
N LEU A 24 12.05 -13.19 -15.57
CA LEU A 24 10.98 -12.28 -15.96
C LEU A 24 10.64 -12.42 -17.45
N TYR A 25 11.62 -12.31 -18.34
CA TYR A 25 11.41 -12.30 -19.80
C TYR A 25 11.60 -13.66 -20.47
N GLY A 26 12.43 -14.50 -19.88
CA GLY A 26 12.94 -15.72 -20.50
C GLY A 26 14.41 -15.55 -20.88
N SER A 27 15.07 -16.66 -21.18
CA SER A 27 16.48 -16.68 -21.58
C SER A 27 16.75 -17.78 -22.59
N VAL A 28 17.93 -17.77 -23.21
CA VAL A 28 18.37 -18.85 -24.09
C VAL A 28 19.60 -19.49 -23.48
N HIS A 29 19.55 -20.80 -23.26
CA HIS A 29 20.67 -21.51 -22.65
C HIS A 29 21.92 -21.36 -23.53
N PRO A 30 23.08 -20.93 -22.98
CA PRO A 30 24.24 -20.54 -23.78
C PRO A 30 24.80 -21.68 -24.64
N VAL A 31 24.75 -22.91 -24.11
CA VAL A 31 25.24 -24.13 -24.75
C VAL A 31 24.18 -24.81 -25.62
N THR A 32 23.08 -25.29 -25.03
CA THR A 32 22.03 -26.03 -25.76
C THR A 32 21.21 -25.18 -26.73
N LYS A 33 21.26 -23.85 -26.60
CA LYS A 33 20.41 -22.90 -27.36
C LYS A 33 18.91 -23.09 -27.16
N GLU A 34 18.51 -23.81 -26.12
CA GLU A 34 17.10 -24.00 -25.78
C GLU A 34 16.55 -22.73 -25.09
N PRO A 35 15.39 -22.21 -25.54
CA PRO A 35 14.74 -21.10 -24.89
C PRO A 35 13.99 -21.55 -23.63
N THR A 36 14.11 -20.76 -22.57
CA THR A 36 13.30 -20.85 -21.35
C THR A 36 12.33 -19.68 -21.33
N ASP A 37 11.05 -19.97 -21.09
CA ASP A 37 10.02 -18.94 -20.98
C ASP A 37 10.13 -18.15 -19.67
N GLY A 38 9.79 -16.87 -19.74
CA GLY A 38 9.71 -15.99 -18.57
C GLY A 38 8.27 -15.78 -18.09
N ILE A 39 8.14 -15.22 -16.90
CA ILE A 39 6.84 -14.94 -16.27
C ILE A 39 6.02 -13.96 -17.11
N ILE A 40 6.60 -12.82 -17.51
CA ILE A 40 5.87 -11.78 -18.25
C ILE A 40 5.56 -12.21 -19.68
N SER A 41 6.48 -12.95 -20.32
CA SER A 41 6.28 -13.48 -21.67
C SER A 41 5.14 -14.49 -21.68
N ASN A 42 5.07 -15.38 -20.69
CA ASN A 42 3.94 -16.30 -20.53
C ASN A 42 2.60 -15.57 -20.35
N ILE A 43 2.53 -14.60 -19.43
CA ILE A 43 1.31 -13.81 -19.19
C ILE A 43 0.88 -13.08 -20.46
N MET A 44 1.80 -12.39 -21.14
CA MET A 44 1.49 -11.67 -22.37
C MET A 44 1.01 -12.60 -23.48
N ARG A 45 1.64 -13.77 -23.63
CA ARG A 45 1.26 -14.77 -24.63
C ARG A 45 -0.13 -15.33 -24.37
N GLU A 46 -0.46 -15.65 -23.11
CA GLU A 46 -1.79 -16.09 -22.71
C GLU A 46 -2.84 -15.01 -23.01
N TYR A 47 -2.58 -13.77 -22.60
CA TYR A 47 -3.50 -12.66 -22.79
C TYR A 47 -3.68 -12.27 -24.26
N ALA A 48 -2.63 -12.39 -25.09
CA ALA A 48 -2.72 -12.14 -26.52
C ALA A 48 -3.57 -13.19 -27.26
N ARG A 49 -3.55 -14.45 -26.79
CA ARG A 49 -4.35 -15.55 -27.36
C ARG A 49 -5.80 -15.54 -26.87
N HIS A 50 -6.07 -14.88 -25.74
CA HIS A 50 -7.39 -14.92 -25.13
C HIS A 50 -8.39 -14.03 -25.89
N ALA A 51 -9.40 -14.66 -26.48
CA ALA A 51 -10.40 -14.05 -27.37
C ALA A 51 -11.36 -13.03 -26.72
N SER A 52 -11.27 -12.80 -25.41
CA SER A 52 -12.17 -11.89 -24.71
C SER A 52 -11.87 -10.44 -25.08
N ALA A 53 -12.91 -9.65 -25.37
CA ALA A 53 -12.80 -8.21 -25.58
C ALA A 53 -12.65 -7.43 -24.26
N ALA A 54 -12.76 -8.09 -23.11
CA ALA A 54 -12.59 -7.45 -21.81
C ALA A 54 -11.13 -6.97 -21.62
N PRO A 55 -10.93 -5.87 -20.88
CA PRO A 55 -9.59 -5.38 -20.55
C PRO A 55 -8.76 -6.45 -19.82
N LYS A 56 -7.49 -6.57 -20.22
CA LYS A 56 -6.52 -7.49 -19.61
C LYS A 56 -5.37 -6.66 -19.03
N TRP A 57 -5.25 -6.63 -17.72
CA TRP A 57 -4.29 -5.80 -17.00
C TRP A 57 -3.07 -6.62 -16.60
N ILE A 58 -1.89 -6.09 -16.91
CA ILE A 58 -0.61 -6.59 -16.40
C ILE A 58 -0.07 -5.49 -15.50
N VAL A 59 -0.06 -5.74 -14.21
CA VAL A 59 0.38 -4.81 -13.17
C VAL A 59 1.80 -5.18 -12.77
N LEU A 60 2.71 -4.22 -12.91
CA LEU A 60 4.11 -4.31 -12.54
C LEU A 60 4.30 -3.48 -11.28
N ASP A 61 4.30 -4.14 -10.13
CA ASP A 61 4.38 -3.52 -8.79
C ASP A 61 5.83 -3.55 -8.28
N GLY A 62 6.51 -2.42 -8.42
CA GLY A 62 7.90 -2.26 -8.03
C GLY A 62 8.61 -1.20 -8.85
N ASP A 63 9.53 -0.48 -8.22
CA ASP A 63 10.23 0.63 -8.87
C ASP A 63 10.99 0.20 -10.14
N ILE A 64 11.06 1.15 -11.08
CA ILE A 64 11.80 0.98 -12.33
C ILE A 64 13.30 0.87 -12.05
N ASP A 65 13.93 -0.12 -12.65
CA ASP A 65 15.37 -0.30 -12.70
C ASP A 65 15.82 -0.42 -14.16
N ALA A 66 17.05 -0.01 -14.44
CA ALA A 66 17.61 -0.01 -15.79
C ALA A 66 17.68 -1.42 -16.39
N GLU A 67 17.92 -2.45 -15.58
CA GLU A 67 18.13 -3.82 -16.06
C GLU A 67 16.84 -4.41 -16.66
N TRP A 68 15.72 -4.33 -15.94
CA TRP A 68 14.50 -4.96 -16.40
C TRP A 68 13.72 -4.09 -17.39
N ILE A 69 13.79 -2.75 -17.29
CA ILE A 69 12.96 -1.87 -18.13
C ILE A 69 13.45 -1.80 -19.59
N GLU A 70 14.73 -2.09 -19.85
CA GLU A 70 15.29 -2.02 -21.20
C GLU A 70 14.57 -2.98 -22.15
N SER A 71 14.28 -4.19 -21.68
CA SER A 71 13.54 -5.22 -22.45
C SER A 71 12.08 -4.83 -22.73
N MET A 72 11.54 -3.83 -22.02
CA MET A 72 10.18 -3.30 -22.22
C MET A 72 10.08 -2.17 -23.23
N ASN A 73 11.20 -1.61 -23.68
CA ASN A 73 11.19 -0.41 -24.54
C ASN A 73 10.34 -0.57 -25.80
N THR A 74 10.40 -1.73 -26.45
CA THR A 74 9.69 -2.02 -27.72
C THR A 74 8.20 -2.33 -27.53
N VAL A 75 7.77 -2.71 -26.33
CA VAL A 75 6.34 -2.89 -26.03
C VAL A 75 5.70 -1.59 -25.55
N MET A 76 6.50 -0.69 -24.99
CA MET A 76 6.05 0.63 -24.52
C MET A 76 6.02 1.70 -25.63
N ASP A 77 6.73 1.50 -26.74
CA ASP A 77 6.71 2.42 -27.88
C ASP A 77 5.58 2.10 -28.89
N ASP A 78 5.60 2.78 -30.04
CA ASP A 78 4.59 2.60 -31.09
C ASP A 78 4.55 1.19 -31.69
N ASN A 79 5.62 0.39 -31.52
CA ASN A 79 5.65 -0.99 -32.02
C ASN A 79 4.70 -1.89 -31.24
N LYS A 80 4.49 -1.63 -29.94
CA LYS A 80 3.59 -2.40 -29.06
C LYS A 80 3.85 -3.91 -29.11
N VAL A 81 5.11 -4.31 -29.14
CA VAL A 81 5.52 -5.72 -29.22
C VAL A 81 6.65 -5.99 -28.23
N LEU A 82 6.46 -6.96 -27.35
CA LEU A 82 7.54 -7.47 -26.50
C LEU A 82 8.44 -8.36 -27.36
N THR A 83 9.72 -8.00 -27.45
CA THR A 83 10.73 -8.78 -28.18
C THR A 83 11.62 -9.50 -27.20
N LEU A 84 11.57 -10.83 -27.20
CA LEU A 84 12.36 -11.67 -26.31
C LEU A 84 13.76 -11.93 -26.88
N VAL A 85 14.69 -12.33 -26.01
CA VAL A 85 16.05 -12.76 -26.41
C VAL A 85 16.02 -13.96 -27.37
N SER A 86 14.96 -14.77 -27.33
CA SER A 86 14.70 -15.84 -28.29
C SER A 86 14.28 -15.35 -29.69
N ASN A 87 14.18 -14.03 -29.90
CA ASN A 87 13.56 -13.37 -31.05
C ASN A 87 12.05 -13.61 -31.20
N GLU A 88 11.38 -14.19 -30.20
CA GLU A 88 9.92 -14.23 -30.17
C GLU A 88 9.36 -12.81 -30.03
N ARG A 89 8.29 -12.53 -30.79
CA ARG A 89 7.61 -11.24 -30.82
C ARG A 89 6.18 -11.41 -30.33
N ILE A 90 5.88 -10.92 -29.14
CA ILE A 90 4.56 -11.03 -28.51
C ILE A 90 3.87 -9.66 -28.57
N PRO A 91 2.77 -9.51 -29.34
CA PRO A 91 2.10 -8.22 -29.46
C PRO A 91 1.30 -7.86 -28.21
N LEU A 92 1.37 -6.59 -27.81
CA LEU A 92 0.46 -5.97 -26.86
C LEU A 92 -0.85 -5.64 -27.58
N THR A 93 -1.83 -6.53 -27.46
CA THR A 93 -3.11 -6.36 -28.16
C THR A 93 -3.89 -5.14 -27.66
N PRO A 94 -4.83 -4.56 -28.45
CA PRO A 94 -5.62 -3.40 -28.04
C PRO A 94 -6.47 -3.60 -26.77
N THR A 95 -6.68 -4.85 -26.33
CA THR A 95 -7.40 -5.19 -25.09
C THR A 95 -6.50 -5.24 -23.86
N MET A 96 -5.18 -5.29 -24.04
CA MET A 96 -4.20 -5.39 -22.97
C MET A 96 -3.80 -3.99 -22.48
N ARG A 97 -3.49 -3.88 -21.19
CA ARG A 97 -3.01 -2.66 -20.52
C ARG A 97 -1.85 -3.02 -19.61
N LEU A 98 -0.75 -2.28 -19.74
CA LEU A 98 0.36 -2.31 -18.79
C LEU A 98 0.13 -1.22 -17.75
N LEU A 99 0.20 -1.56 -16.48
CA LEU A 99 0.14 -0.64 -15.36
C LEU A 99 1.41 -0.78 -14.52
N PHE A 100 2.08 0.32 -14.25
CA PHE A 100 3.27 0.36 -13.41
C PHE A 100 2.89 1.01 -12.08
N GLU A 101 3.00 0.25 -11.00
CA GLU A 101 2.87 0.77 -9.63
C GLU A 101 4.27 1.00 -9.09
N ILE A 102 4.62 2.27 -8.88
CA ILE A 102 5.97 2.71 -8.55
C ILE A 102 5.92 3.78 -7.46
N SER A 103 6.90 3.78 -6.57
CA SER A 103 7.00 4.78 -5.51
C SER A 103 7.75 6.02 -5.97
N HIS A 104 8.72 5.85 -6.88
CA HIS A 104 9.52 6.94 -7.43
C HIS A 104 10.11 6.63 -8.81
N LEU A 105 10.48 7.68 -9.55
CA LEU A 105 11.10 7.58 -10.88
C LEU A 105 12.60 7.88 -10.90
N ARG A 106 13.29 7.81 -9.74
CA ARG A 106 14.70 8.23 -9.60
C ARG A 106 15.67 7.52 -10.56
N ASN A 107 15.37 6.28 -10.91
CA ASN A 107 16.23 5.44 -11.76
C ASN A 107 15.69 5.31 -13.19
N ALA A 108 14.61 6.03 -13.54
CA ALA A 108 14.03 5.99 -14.87
C ALA A 108 14.50 7.21 -15.68
N SER A 109 14.93 6.99 -16.93
CA SER A 109 15.25 8.10 -17.83
C SER A 109 13.98 8.83 -18.28
N PRO A 110 14.01 10.15 -18.53
CA PRO A 110 12.86 10.87 -19.09
C PRO A 110 12.33 10.28 -20.39
N ALA A 111 13.22 9.72 -21.23
CA ALA A 111 12.85 9.04 -22.47
C ALA A 111 12.10 7.72 -22.24
N THR A 112 12.36 7.02 -21.14
CA THR A 112 11.63 5.79 -20.76
C THR A 112 10.23 6.15 -20.27
N VAL A 113 10.12 7.17 -19.42
CA VAL A 113 8.85 7.58 -18.80
C VAL A 113 7.91 8.24 -19.82
N SER A 114 8.44 8.96 -20.81
CA SER A 114 7.62 9.67 -21.82
C SER A 114 6.76 8.74 -22.69
N ARG A 115 7.05 7.45 -22.70
CA ARG A 115 6.29 6.42 -23.43
C ARG A 115 5.02 5.98 -22.68
N ALA A 116 4.87 6.35 -21.41
CA ALA A 116 3.73 6.00 -20.57
C ALA A 116 2.99 7.25 -20.09
N GLY A 117 1.68 7.10 -19.85
CA GLY A 117 0.93 8.10 -19.09
C GLY A 117 1.28 7.99 -17.61
N VAL A 118 1.66 9.11 -16.99
CA VAL A 118 1.99 9.16 -15.55
C VAL A 118 0.81 9.75 -14.80
N LEU A 119 0.26 8.98 -13.86
CA LEU A 119 -0.70 9.46 -12.86
C LEU A 119 0.04 9.59 -11.53
N TYR A 120 0.22 10.83 -11.06
CA TYR A 120 0.81 11.10 -9.76
C TYR A 120 -0.28 11.15 -8.69
N LEU A 121 -0.11 10.39 -7.62
CA LEU A 121 -0.99 10.40 -6.45
C LEU A 121 -0.27 11.11 -5.31
N ASN A 122 -0.88 12.15 -4.74
CA ASN A 122 -0.34 12.78 -3.54
C ASN A 122 -0.67 11.92 -2.32
N GLU A 123 0.22 11.89 -1.33
CA GLU A 123 0.00 11.16 -0.07
C GLU A 123 -1.28 11.63 0.66
N GLY A 124 -1.65 12.91 0.49
CA GLY A 124 -2.85 13.50 1.07
C GLY A 124 -4.16 13.23 0.32
N ASP A 125 -4.12 12.76 -0.94
CA ASP A 125 -5.33 12.62 -1.76
C ASP A 125 -6.23 11.48 -1.27
N ILE A 126 -5.63 10.38 -0.81
CA ILE A 126 -6.34 9.25 -0.22
C ILE A 126 -6.46 9.46 1.30
N GLY A 127 -5.36 9.87 1.93
CA GLY A 127 -5.28 10.04 3.38
C GLY A 127 -5.45 8.73 4.16
N TRP A 128 -5.55 8.86 5.48
CA TRP A 128 -5.67 7.71 6.39
C TRP A 128 -7.12 7.25 6.62
N ALA A 129 -8.09 8.13 6.42
CA ALA A 129 -9.49 7.90 6.78
C ALA A 129 -10.14 6.70 6.05
N PRO A 130 -9.94 6.47 4.74
CA PRO A 130 -10.52 5.31 4.05
C PRO A 130 -10.02 3.97 4.60
N VAL A 131 -8.76 3.91 5.03
CA VAL A 131 -8.16 2.70 5.61
C VAL A 131 -8.78 2.39 6.97
N VAL A 132 -8.98 3.42 7.80
CA VAL A 132 -9.67 3.28 9.07
C VAL A 132 -11.13 2.85 8.87
N GLN A 133 -11.85 3.45 7.93
CA GLN A 133 -13.24 3.07 7.65
C GLN A 133 -13.35 1.60 7.25
N SER A 134 -12.48 1.14 6.34
CA SER A 134 -12.44 -0.26 5.93
C SER A 134 -12.15 -1.18 7.12
N TRP A 135 -11.19 -0.81 7.97
CA TRP A 135 -10.84 -1.59 9.16
C TRP A 135 -12.01 -1.68 10.16
N ILE A 136 -12.74 -0.59 10.40
CA ILE A 136 -13.93 -0.59 11.27
C ILE A 136 -15.02 -1.48 10.68
N ASP A 137 -15.27 -1.39 9.37
CA ASP A 137 -16.25 -2.23 8.70
C ASP A 137 -15.90 -3.73 8.79
N ASP A 138 -14.62 -4.07 8.69
CA ASP A 138 -14.15 -5.46 8.83
C ASP A 138 -14.27 -5.95 10.27
N MET A 139 -13.95 -5.11 11.27
CA MET A 139 -14.15 -5.42 12.69
C MET A 139 -15.63 -5.69 13.02
N ARG A 140 -16.56 -4.97 12.37
CA ARG A 140 -18.01 -5.20 12.53
C ARG A 140 -18.49 -6.48 11.86
N LYS A 141 -17.91 -6.85 10.71
CA LYS A 141 -18.24 -8.08 9.98
C LYS A 141 -17.60 -9.32 10.59
N ALA A 142 -16.57 -9.15 11.42
CA ALA A 142 -15.87 -10.25 12.05
C ALA A 142 -16.84 -11.15 12.86
N HIS A 143 -16.62 -12.47 12.77
CA HIS A 143 -17.46 -13.49 13.40
C HIS A 143 -17.55 -13.38 14.93
N THR A 144 -16.67 -12.61 15.56
CA THR A 144 -16.68 -12.36 17.00
C THR A 144 -17.87 -11.49 17.44
N GLY A 145 -18.43 -10.66 16.55
CA GLY A 145 -19.68 -9.90 16.77
C GLY A 145 -19.68 -8.93 17.96
N HIS A 146 -18.51 -8.63 18.54
CA HIS A 146 -18.37 -7.82 19.75
C HIS A 146 -18.30 -6.32 19.48
N ILE A 147 -17.93 -5.91 18.26
CA ILE A 147 -17.98 -4.52 17.80
C ILE A 147 -19.34 -4.27 17.13
N ASP A 148 -20.23 -3.56 17.82
CA ASP A 148 -21.53 -3.15 17.29
C ASP A 148 -21.49 -1.74 16.66
N ALA A 149 -22.64 -1.25 16.20
CA ALA A 149 -22.73 0.07 15.57
C ALA A 149 -22.35 1.23 16.52
N LYS A 150 -22.60 1.08 17.83
CA LYS A 150 -22.27 2.10 18.83
C LYS A 150 -20.76 2.11 19.09
N ALA A 151 -20.14 0.94 19.19
CA ALA A 151 -18.69 0.80 19.30
C ALA A 151 -17.98 1.35 18.06
N ALA A 152 -18.49 1.05 16.86
CA ALA A 152 -17.96 1.58 15.61
C ALA A 152 -18.02 3.11 15.56
N ALA A 153 -19.17 3.72 15.89
CA ALA A 153 -19.30 5.18 15.96
C ALA A 153 -18.37 5.81 17.01
N THR A 154 -18.13 5.10 18.12
CA THR A 154 -17.17 5.52 19.14
C THR A 154 -15.74 5.52 18.57
N LEU A 155 -15.33 4.45 17.89
CA LEU A 155 -14.02 4.37 17.24
C LEU A 155 -13.84 5.46 16.18
N GLU A 156 -14.82 5.66 15.30
CA GLU A 156 -14.82 6.73 14.29
C GLU A 156 -14.58 8.11 14.93
N ALA A 157 -15.27 8.40 16.04
CA ALA A 157 -15.10 9.65 16.78
C ALA A 157 -13.69 9.79 17.40
N LEU A 158 -13.12 8.71 17.95
CA LEU A 158 -11.76 8.70 18.48
C LEU A 158 -10.75 8.99 17.36
N PHE A 159 -10.84 8.28 16.23
CA PHE A 159 -9.94 8.50 15.09
C PHE A 159 -10.03 9.95 14.57
N ALA A 160 -11.24 10.48 14.40
CA ALA A 160 -11.47 11.86 13.95
C ALA A 160 -10.92 12.90 14.94
N THR A 161 -10.98 12.62 16.25
CA THR A 161 -10.53 13.55 17.29
C THR A 161 -9.00 13.60 17.40
N TYR A 162 -8.35 12.43 17.40
CA TYR A 162 -6.95 12.32 17.80
C TYR A 162 -5.96 12.24 16.63
N VAL A 163 -6.31 11.55 15.54
CA VAL A 163 -5.31 11.16 14.53
C VAL A 163 -4.76 12.35 13.75
N GLN A 164 -5.62 13.17 13.14
CA GLN A 164 -5.16 14.27 12.29
C GLN A 164 -4.28 15.27 13.07
N SER A 165 -4.74 15.71 14.26
CA SER A 165 -3.98 16.63 15.11
C SER A 165 -2.64 16.05 15.57
N THR A 166 -2.58 14.73 15.77
CA THR A 166 -1.33 14.05 16.14
C THR A 166 -0.36 14.01 14.98
N LEU A 167 -0.82 13.68 13.77
CA LEU A 167 0.00 13.70 12.57
C LEU A 167 0.54 15.11 12.30
N ASP A 168 -0.30 16.14 12.44
CA ASP A 168 0.10 17.54 12.26
C ASP A 168 1.13 17.99 13.31
N HIS A 169 0.98 17.55 14.56
CA HIS A 169 1.98 17.77 15.59
C HIS A 169 3.32 17.12 15.22
N LEU A 170 3.34 15.84 14.85
CA LEU A 170 4.57 15.12 14.48
C LEU A 170 5.34 15.82 13.36
N ARG A 171 4.60 16.30 12.34
CA ARG A 171 5.15 17.10 11.23
C ARG A 171 5.69 18.44 11.70
N ALA A 172 4.92 19.18 12.50
CA ALA A 172 5.31 20.49 13.01
C ALA A 172 6.57 20.43 13.87
N THR A 173 6.69 19.39 14.72
CA THR A 173 7.86 19.18 15.58
C THR A 173 9.05 18.55 14.86
N ARG A 174 8.91 18.19 13.58
CA ARG A 174 9.92 17.48 12.78
C ARG A 174 10.50 16.27 13.52
N THR A 175 9.59 15.48 14.09
CA THR A 175 9.96 14.27 14.81
C THR A 175 10.70 13.30 13.89
N VAL A 176 11.76 12.69 14.41
CA VAL A 176 12.61 11.77 13.66
C VAL A 176 12.32 10.37 14.18
N HIS A 177 11.70 9.58 13.32
CA HIS A 177 11.55 8.16 13.53
C HIS A 177 12.88 7.45 13.27
N VAL A 178 13.13 6.34 13.96
CA VAL A 178 14.34 5.52 13.78
C VAL A 178 14.46 5.00 12.34
N THR A 179 13.33 4.80 11.67
CA THR A 179 13.21 4.43 10.26
C THR A 179 12.23 5.39 9.56
N PRO A 180 12.37 5.67 8.25
CA PRO A 180 11.35 6.42 7.52
C PRO A 180 9.98 5.75 7.64
N LEU A 181 8.98 6.50 8.10
CA LEU A 181 7.60 6.05 8.25
C LEU A 181 6.66 7.06 7.61
N THR A 182 5.63 6.55 6.93
CA THR A 182 4.55 7.36 6.36
C THR A 182 3.43 7.51 7.38
N ASP A 183 2.65 8.60 7.30
CA ASP A 183 1.46 8.79 8.14
C ASP A 183 0.52 7.58 8.10
N LEU A 184 0.33 7.00 6.92
CA LEU A 184 -0.51 5.83 6.75
C LEU A 184 0.03 4.61 7.51
N SER A 185 1.34 4.39 7.51
CA SER A 185 1.96 3.29 8.27
C SER A 185 1.77 3.44 9.78
N LEU A 186 1.80 4.67 10.31
CA LEU A 186 1.53 4.96 11.72
C LEU A 186 0.06 4.64 12.06
N VAL A 187 -0.88 5.03 11.20
CA VAL A 187 -2.32 4.75 11.41
C VAL A 187 -2.65 3.27 11.22
N GLN A 188 -1.99 2.57 10.30
CA GLN A 188 -2.11 1.11 10.16
C GLN A 188 -1.58 0.39 11.40
N THR A 189 -0.48 0.88 11.99
CA THR A 189 0.03 0.36 13.26
C THR A 189 -0.98 0.56 14.40
N LEU A 190 -1.63 1.73 14.47
CA LEU A 190 -2.73 1.98 15.40
C LEU A 190 -3.88 0.97 15.22
N CYS A 191 -4.33 0.76 13.97
CA CYS A 191 -5.38 -0.20 13.66
C CYS A 191 -4.99 -1.63 14.07
N ALA A 192 -3.75 -2.04 13.79
CA ALA A 192 -3.25 -3.37 14.14
C ALA A 192 -3.20 -3.59 15.66
N LEU A 193 -2.69 -2.61 16.41
CA LEU A 193 -2.68 -2.65 17.88
C LEU A 193 -4.10 -2.73 18.43
N LEU A 194 -5.01 -1.86 17.96
CA LEU A 194 -6.41 -1.88 18.36
C LEU A 194 -7.10 -3.21 18.03
N GLN A 195 -6.83 -3.80 16.86
CA GLN A 195 -7.39 -5.09 16.48
C GLN A 195 -7.01 -6.21 17.47
N SER A 196 -5.80 -6.17 18.03
CA SER A 196 -5.37 -7.12 19.06
C SER A 196 -5.94 -6.82 20.45
N LEU A 197 -6.10 -5.54 20.79
CA LEU A 197 -6.52 -5.08 22.11
C LEU A 197 -8.04 -5.15 22.29
N LEU A 198 -8.79 -4.77 21.26
CA LEU A 198 -10.25 -4.84 21.20
C LEU A 198 -10.66 -6.28 20.88
N SER A 199 -10.42 -7.17 21.83
CA SER A 199 -10.88 -8.56 21.78
C SER A 199 -12.22 -8.71 22.51
N PRO A 200 -12.99 -9.79 22.27
CA PRO A 200 -14.23 -10.05 23.01
C PRO A 200 -14.04 -10.16 24.54
N ALA A 201 -12.84 -10.51 25.00
CA ALA A 201 -12.50 -10.60 26.42
C ALA A 201 -12.25 -9.23 27.06
N ASN A 202 -11.59 -8.34 26.31
CA ASN A 202 -11.19 -7.01 26.77
C ASN A 202 -12.31 -5.97 26.59
N CYS A 203 -13.01 -6.05 25.46
CA CYS A 203 -14.14 -5.19 25.10
C CYS A 203 -15.35 -6.03 24.70
N PRO A 204 -16.04 -6.68 25.65
CA PRO A 204 -17.28 -7.38 25.37
C PRO A 204 -18.32 -6.46 24.69
N LYS A 205 -19.30 -7.08 24.02
CA LYS A 205 -20.38 -6.32 23.38
C LYS A 205 -21.11 -5.45 24.42
N GLY A 206 -21.25 -4.16 24.11
CA GLY A 206 -21.89 -3.20 25.00
C GLY A 206 -20.95 -2.56 26.03
N SER A 207 -19.62 -2.77 25.92
CA SER A 207 -18.63 -2.02 26.69
C SER A 207 -18.86 -0.50 26.62
N ASP A 208 -18.51 0.16 27.71
CA ASP A 208 -18.57 1.61 27.80
C ASP A 208 -17.53 2.26 26.87
N LYS A 209 -17.84 3.48 26.43
CA LYS A 209 -17.01 4.27 25.50
C LYS A 209 -15.62 4.56 26.08
N GLU A 210 -15.53 4.70 27.40
CA GLU A 210 -14.30 4.90 28.16
C GLU A 210 -13.34 3.70 28.02
N VAL A 211 -13.86 2.47 27.85
CA VAL A 211 -13.02 1.27 27.64
C VAL A 211 -12.35 1.32 26.27
N TYR A 212 -13.10 1.68 25.22
CA TYR A 212 -12.54 1.85 23.87
C TYR A 212 -11.52 2.98 23.83
N GLU A 213 -11.81 4.09 24.51
CA GLU A 213 -10.91 5.24 24.62
C GLU A 213 -9.61 4.89 25.34
N ALA A 214 -9.66 4.07 26.41
CA ALA A 214 -8.46 3.60 27.10
C ALA A 214 -7.51 2.82 26.17
N TYR A 215 -8.04 1.83 25.44
CA TYR A 215 -7.26 1.04 24.49
C TYR A 215 -6.77 1.89 23.31
N PHE A 216 -7.58 2.85 22.86
CA PHE A 216 -7.18 3.79 21.81
C PHE A 216 -5.99 4.64 22.24
N HIS A 217 -6.02 5.25 23.44
CA HIS A 217 -4.90 6.03 23.93
C HIS A 217 -3.63 5.19 24.06
N PHE A 218 -3.74 3.99 24.61
CA PHE A 218 -2.60 3.08 24.70
C PHE A 218 -2.02 2.78 23.31
N ALA A 219 -2.88 2.36 22.37
CA ALA A 219 -2.45 2.02 21.02
C ALA A 219 -1.86 3.23 20.27
N ALA A 220 -2.44 4.43 20.44
CA ALA A 220 -1.99 5.64 19.77
C ALA A 220 -0.63 6.12 20.28
N VAL A 221 -0.38 6.07 21.58
CA VAL A 221 0.94 6.41 22.14
C VAL A 221 2.02 5.50 21.57
N TRP A 222 1.73 4.20 21.43
CA TRP A 222 2.66 3.24 20.85
C TRP A 222 2.80 3.37 19.33
N SER A 223 1.72 3.63 18.60
CA SER A 223 1.76 3.73 17.14
C SER A 223 2.51 4.97 16.66
N PHE A 224 2.26 6.13 17.29
CA PHE A 224 2.86 7.41 16.90
C PHE A 224 4.19 7.68 17.62
N GLY A 225 4.35 7.18 18.85
CA GLY A 225 5.55 7.41 19.66
C GLY A 225 6.56 6.27 19.65
N GLY A 226 6.15 5.04 19.33
CA GLY A 226 6.97 3.85 19.54
C GLY A 226 8.24 3.79 18.68
N ALA A 227 8.17 4.32 17.46
CA ALA A 227 9.29 4.37 16.53
C ALA A 227 10.11 5.68 16.61
N LEU A 228 9.81 6.58 17.54
CA LEU A 228 10.59 7.81 17.72
C LEU A 228 11.97 7.50 18.29
N GLY A 229 12.98 8.19 17.76
CA GLY A 229 14.37 8.04 18.21
C GLY A 229 14.63 8.69 19.57
N ALA A 230 15.58 8.12 20.31
CA ALA A 230 16.23 8.79 21.44
C ALA A 230 17.70 9.00 21.08
N GLU A 231 18.04 10.20 20.60
CA GLU A 231 19.43 10.57 20.38
C GLU A 231 20.03 11.21 21.64
N LYS A 232 21.37 11.20 21.76
CA LYS A 232 22.12 11.69 22.92
C LYS A 232 21.69 13.12 23.30
N GLY A 233 20.83 13.23 24.30
CA GLY A 233 20.35 14.50 24.87
C GLY A 233 18.91 14.91 24.51
N LYS A 234 18.22 14.22 23.60
CA LYS A 234 16.81 14.52 23.25
C LYS A 234 16.00 13.24 23.11
N ASP A 235 15.27 12.89 24.17
CA ASP A 235 14.31 11.77 24.15
C ASP A 235 12.99 12.23 23.52
N GLN A 236 12.84 11.98 22.22
CA GLN A 236 11.64 12.37 21.48
C GLN A 236 10.43 11.52 21.88
N ARG A 237 10.64 10.30 22.38
CA ARG A 237 9.56 9.45 22.90
C ARG A 237 8.96 10.05 24.16
N LYS A 238 9.83 10.48 25.09
CA LYS A 238 9.38 11.18 26.29
C LYS A 238 8.67 12.48 25.95
N ALA A 239 9.26 13.31 25.08
CA ALA A 239 8.65 14.57 24.66
C ALA A 239 7.26 14.37 24.03
N PHE A 240 7.10 13.36 23.17
CA PHE A 240 5.81 12.99 22.59
C PHE A 240 4.83 12.48 23.64
N SER A 241 5.26 11.62 24.55
CA SER A 241 4.42 11.10 25.63
C SER A 241 3.94 12.21 26.57
N ASP A 242 4.79 13.18 26.89
CA ASP A 242 4.45 14.32 27.74
C ASP A 242 3.49 15.27 27.01
N TRP A 243 3.75 15.53 25.71
CA TRP A 243 2.83 16.28 24.86
C TRP A 243 1.46 15.62 24.78
N TRP A 244 1.38 14.31 24.47
CA TRP A 244 0.12 13.57 24.36
C TRP A 244 -0.72 13.69 25.63
N ARG A 245 -0.10 13.50 26.80
CA ARG A 245 -0.80 13.68 28.09
C ARG A 245 -1.30 15.10 28.26
N SER A 246 -0.48 16.11 27.94
CA SER A 246 -0.87 17.52 28.11
C SER A 246 -1.97 17.97 27.15
N GLU A 247 -1.90 17.56 25.88
CA GLU A 247 -2.82 17.97 24.82
C GLU A 247 -4.20 17.37 25.08
N TRP A 248 -4.23 16.08 25.42
CA TRP A 248 -5.46 15.32 25.52
C TRP A 248 -6.05 15.27 26.93
N ALA A 249 -5.35 15.75 27.97
CA ALA A 249 -5.83 15.73 29.36
C ALA A 249 -7.21 16.39 29.57
N SER A 250 -7.56 17.40 28.77
CA SER A 250 -8.84 18.11 28.88
C SER A 250 -9.97 17.47 28.06
N ARG A 251 -9.63 16.69 27.04
CA ARG A 251 -10.57 16.09 26.09
C ARG A 251 -10.81 14.61 26.34
N ALA A 252 -9.87 13.95 27.01
CA ALA A 252 -10.02 12.55 27.40
C ALA A 252 -11.04 12.41 28.54
N SER A 253 -11.90 11.42 28.45
CA SER A 253 -12.78 11.03 29.57
C SER A 253 -11.97 10.42 30.72
N LEU A 254 -10.80 9.85 30.41
CA LEU A 254 -9.87 9.24 31.34
C LEU A 254 -8.80 10.24 31.78
N LYS A 255 -8.47 10.23 33.08
CA LYS A 255 -7.34 10.99 33.61
C LYS A 255 -6.05 10.20 33.41
N PHE A 256 -5.08 10.82 32.74
CA PHE A 256 -3.73 10.29 32.50
C PHE A 256 -2.82 10.37 33.73
#